data_AF-A0A7S9GX62-F1
#
_entry.id   AF-A0A7S9GX62-F1
#
_cell.length_a   1.000
_cell.length_b   1.000
_cell.length_c   1.000
_cell.angle_alpha   90.00
_cell.angle_beta   90.00
_cell.angle_gamma   90.00
#
_symmetry.space_group_name_H-M   'P 1'
#
loop_
_entity.id
_entity.type
_entity.pdbx_description
1 polymer ?
#
loop_
_entity_poly.entity_id
_entity_poly.type
_entity_poly.pdbx_seq_one_letter_code
_entity_poly.pdbx_strand_id
1 'polypeptide(L)'
;MVRRLDATWGDTVDEAKEHGDDSFHFTNCSPQFFRFNQGKQLWAGLEDYTRDVLLKDEKKGIVMNGPVFDGPDADGSDLPSPAGKPHKDPRFGGVQIPKYFWKILITEDDDNGGLKCAAFLMSQRDLIMDISRIQEKLSEADVKVFQVSIADLTKLTKLDFGNLGSADTHEATAVGPRLIETVDDIRL
;
A
#
# COMPACT_ATOMS: atom_id res chain seq x y z
N MET A 1 -9.33 -4.50 -1.79
CA MET A 1 -7.89 -4.21 -1.89
C MET A 1 -7.63 -3.66 -3.27
N VAL A 2 -8.03 -4.38 -4.34
CA VAL A 2 -8.16 -3.79 -5.68
C VAL A 2 -9.36 -2.84 -5.74
N ARG A 3 -9.18 -1.66 -6.36
CA ARG A 3 -10.24 -0.68 -6.60
C ARG A 3 -11.14 -1.13 -7.74
N ARG A 4 -12.46 -1.00 -7.59
CA ARG A 4 -13.46 -1.38 -8.61
C ARG A 4 -13.13 -0.83 -10.01
N LEU A 5 -12.80 0.46 -10.08
CA LEU A 5 -12.52 1.13 -11.35
C LEU A 5 -11.31 0.56 -12.09
N ASP A 6 -10.32 0.04 -11.36
CA ASP A 6 -9.13 -0.55 -11.97
C ASP A 6 -9.39 -1.99 -12.46
N ALA A 7 -10.46 -2.62 -11.96
CA ALA A 7 -10.96 -3.93 -12.40
C ALA A 7 -12.08 -3.83 -13.45
N THR A 8 -12.52 -2.63 -13.84
CA THR A 8 -13.63 -2.42 -14.80
C THR A 8 -13.07 -2.36 -16.23
N TRP A 9 -12.77 -3.52 -16.82
CA TRP A 9 -12.23 -3.66 -18.19
C TRP A 9 -13.01 -4.73 -18.97
N GLY A 10 -12.99 -4.71 -20.30
CA GLY A 10 -13.72 -5.66 -21.15
C GLY A 10 -14.21 -5.02 -22.43
N ASP A 11 -14.60 -5.82 -23.42
CA ASP A 11 -15.07 -5.34 -24.71
C ASP A 11 -16.54 -4.88 -24.64
N THR A 12 -17.28 -5.35 -23.63
CA THR A 12 -18.68 -5.02 -23.40
C THR A 12 -18.93 -4.40 -22.03
N VAL A 13 -20.06 -3.68 -21.90
CA VAL A 13 -20.51 -3.12 -20.61
C VAL A 13 -20.77 -4.22 -19.58
N ASP A 14 -21.30 -5.37 -20.03
CA ASP A 14 -21.60 -6.50 -19.16
C ASP A 14 -20.33 -7.14 -18.61
N GLU A 15 -19.31 -7.37 -19.44
CA GLU A 15 -17.99 -7.87 -19.00
C GLU A 15 -17.29 -6.89 -18.05
N ALA A 16 -17.28 -5.59 -18.40
CA ALA A 16 -16.66 -4.58 -17.54
C ALA A 16 -17.34 -4.50 -16.17
N LYS A 17 -18.67 -4.67 -16.13
CA LYS A 17 -19.41 -4.75 -14.88
C LYS A 17 -19.06 -6.02 -14.10
N GLU A 18 -19.04 -7.18 -14.75
CA GLU A 18 -18.69 -8.47 -14.13
C GLU A 18 -17.30 -8.41 -13.47
N HIS A 19 -16.27 -7.99 -14.20
CA HIS A 19 -14.92 -7.84 -13.67
C HIS A 19 -14.84 -6.80 -12.54
N GLY A 20 -15.60 -5.70 -12.66
CA GLY A 20 -15.71 -4.71 -11.59
C GLY A 20 -16.38 -5.28 -10.34
N ASP A 21 -17.42 -6.10 -10.49
CA ASP A 21 -18.13 -6.75 -9.39
C ASP A 21 -17.26 -7.82 -8.70
N ASP A 22 -16.34 -8.47 -9.43
CA ASP A 22 -15.36 -9.41 -8.85
C ASP A 22 -14.47 -8.77 -7.77
N SER A 23 -14.27 -7.44 -7.81
CA SER A 23 -13.54 -6.73 -6.76
C SER A 23 -14.26 -6.71 -5.39
N PHE A 24 -15.54 -7.11 -5.32
CA PHE A 24 -16.36 -7.11 -4.10
C PHE A 24 -16.36 -8.44 -3.33
N HIS A 25 -15.50 -9.39 -3.70
CA HIS A 25 -15.32 -10.62 -2.94
C HIS A 25 -14.54 -10.40 -1.64
N PHE A 26 -14.93 -11.08 -0.56
CA PHE A 26 -14.25 -11.01 0.75
C PHE A 26 -12.76 -11.37 0.69
N THR A 27 -12.35 -12.21 -0.26
CA THR A 27 -10.95 -12.57 -0.50
C THR A 27 -10.12 -11.39 -1.01
N ASN A 28 -10.75 -10.38 -1.61
CA ASN A 28 -10.12 -9.10 -1.96
C ASN A 28 -10.20 -8.07 -0.81
N CYS A 29 -10.78 -8.41 0.34
CA CYS A 29 -11.01 -7.44 1.42
C CYS A 29 -10.04 -7.64 2.59
N SER A 30 -9.66 -6.54 3.23
CA SER A 30 -8.90 -6.52 4.48
C SER A 30 -9.45 -5.40 5.38
N PRO A 31 -9.55 -5.60 6.71
CA PRO A 31 -10.05 -4.58 7.61
C PRO A 31 -9.19 -3.31 7.59
N GLN A 32 -9.79 -2.20 7.18
CA GLN A 32 -9.17 -0.88 7.15
C GLN A 32 -9.99 0.05 8.03
N PHE A 33 -9.32 0.85 8.85
CA PHE A 33 -9.99 1.89 9.63
C PHE A 33 -10.68 2.87 8.67
N PHE A 34 -11.85 3.40 9.00
CA PHE A 34 -12.62 4.19 8.02
C PHE A 34 -11.85 5.43 7.53
N ARG A 35 -11.04 6.08 8.38
CA ARG A 35 -10.12 7.16 7.97
C ARG A 35 -8.96 6.69 7.11
N PHE A 36 -8.61 5.41 7.17
CA PHE A 36 -7.63 4.83 6.26
C PHE A 36 -8.15 4.82 4.80
N ASN A 37 -9.43 4.50 4.63
CA ASN A 37 -10.08 4.49 3.32
C ASN A 37 -10.69 5.87 2.93
N GLN A 38 -10.96 6.76 3.91
CA GLN A 38 -11.51 8.12 3.68
C GLN A 38 -10.46 9.24 3.75
N GLY A 39 -9.22 8.96 4.15
CA GLY A 39 -8.05 9.84 4.10
C GLY A 39 -7.63 10.08 2.66
N LYS A 40 -8.52 10.72 1.91
CA LYS A 40 -8.49 10.90 0.45
C LYS A 40 -7.30 11.71 -0.05
N GLN A 41 -6.51 12.34 0.80
CA GLN A 41 -5.45 13.23 0.31
C GLN A 41 -4.23 12.44 -0.17
N LEU A 42 -3.70 11.52 0.63
CA LEU A 42 -2.43 10.88 0.30
C LEU A 42 -2.58 9.46 -0.29
N TRP A 43 -3.49 8.63 0.20
CA TRP A 43 -3.70 7.28 -0.37
C TRP A 43 -4.46 7.34 -1.69
N ALA A 44 -5.59 8.06 -1.73
CA ALA A 44 -6.27 8.29 -3.00
C ALA A 44 -5.37 9.16 -3.92
N GLY A 45 -4.58 10.08 -3.36
CA GLY A 45 -3.52 10.76 -4.09
C GLY A 45 -2.44 9.83 -4.65
N LEU A 46 -2.07 8.73 -3.97
CA LEU A 46 -1.15 7.73 -4.49
C LEU A 46 -1.81 6.85 -5.56
N GLU A 47 -3.11 6.53 -5.43
CA GLU A 47 -3.88 5.85 -6.48
C GLU A 47 -4.05 6.73 -7.72
N ASP A 48 -4.36 8.02 -7.53
CA ASP A 48 -4.49 9.01 -8.58
C ASP A 48 -3.10 9.33 -9.17
N TYR A 49 -2.04 9.37 -8.38
CA TYR A 49 -0.65 9.42 -8.87
C TYR A 49 -0.28 8.17 -9.66
N THR A 50 -0.65 6.98 -9.17
CA THR A 50 -0.44 5.73 -9.92
C THR A 50 -1.17 5.81 -11.26
N ARG A 51 -2.40 6.31 -11.27
CA ARG A 51 -3.19 6.55 -12.48
C ARG A 51 -2.52 7.59 -13.38
N ASP A 52 -2.08 8.72 -12.85
CA ASP A 52 -1.47 9.82 -13.60
C ASP A 52 -0.03 9.51 -14.04
N VAL A 53 0.62 8.51 -13.46
CA VAL A 53 1.93 8.01 -13.92
C VAL A 53 1.75 6.90 -14.96
N LEU A 54 0.79 5.98 -14.75
CA LEU A 54 0.54 4.87 -15.67
C LEU A 54 -0.26 5.29 -16.90
N LEU A 55 -1.32 6.09 -16.72
CA LEU A 55 -2.27 6.42 -17.79
C LEU A 55 -1.92 7.71 -18.54
N LYS A 56 -1.01 8.54 -18.03
CA LYS A 56 -0.63 9.79 -18.72
C LYS A 56 -0.08 9.54 -20.11
N ASP A 57 0.47 8.34 -20.36
CA ASP A 57 1.01 7.92 -21.65
C ASP A 57 0.50 6.53 -22.11
N GLU A 58 -0.68 6.08 -21.63
CA GLU A 58 -1.22 4.72 -21.91
C GLU A 58 -0.24 3.56 -21.59
N LYS A 59 0.69 3.79 -20.66
CA LYS A 59 1.71 2.79 -20.29
C LYS A 59 1.09 1.65 -19.52
N LYS A 60 1.57 0.44 -19.80
CA LYS A 60 1.22 -0.74 -19.01
C LYS A 60 1.92 -0.66 -17.67
N GLY A 61 1.16 -0.91 -16.61
CA GLY A 61 1.68 -0.97 -15.25
C GLY A 61 1.24 -2.23 -14.54
N ILE A 62 2.02 -2.65 -13.56
CA ILE A 62 1.64 -3.70 -12.62
C ILE A 62 1.55 -3.07 -11.24
N VAL A 63 0.43 -3.32 -10.56
CA VAL A 63 0.24 -2.93 -9.17
C VAL A 63 0.11 -4.19 -8.33
N MET A 64 0.95 -4.31 -7.31
CA MET A 64 0.86 -5.34 -6.29
C MET A 64 0.55 -4.68 -4.95
N ASN A 65 -0.32 -5.27 -4.13
CA ASN A 65 -0.62 -4.73 -2.81
C ASN A 65 -1.10 -5.82 -1.85
N GLY A 66 -1.02 -5.53 -0.56
CA GLY A 66 -1.48 -6.44 0.47
C GLY A 66 -1.36 -5.88 1.89
N PRO A 67 -1.94 -6.55 2.88
CA PRO A 67 -1.67 -6.26 4.28
C PRO A 67 -0.31 -6.84 4.72
N VAL A 68 0.26 -6.29 5.78
CA VAL A 68 1.31 -6.94 6.58
C VAL A 68 0.68 -7.41 7.89
N PHE A 69 0.55 -8.72 8.06
CA PHE A 69 0.06 -9.29 9.31
C PHE A 69 1.18 -9.53 10.31
N ASP A 70 0.89 -9.26 11.57
CA ASP A 70 1.76 -9.44 12.73
C ASP A 70 3.14 -8.78 12.56
N GLY A 71 3.19 -7.65 11.83
CA GLY A 71 4.41 -6.88 11.62
C GLY A 71 5.01 -6.34 12.92
N PRO A 72 6.29 -5.92 12.91
CA PRO A 72 6.91 -5.27 14.06
C PRO A 72 6.15 -4.01 14.46
N ASP A 73 6.27 -3.62 15.73
CA ASP A 73 5.82 -2.29 16.14
C ASP A 73 6.84 -1.24 15.71
N ALA A 74 6.32 -0.07 15.33
CA ALA A 74 7.11 1.13 15.17
C ALA A 74 7.24 1.86 16.51
N ASP A 75 8.35 2.57 16.68
CA ASP A 75 8.51 3.52 17.77
C ASP A 75 7.70 4.78 17.45
N GLY A 76 6.70 5.06 18.28
CA GLY A 76 5.77 6.16 18.04
C GLY A 76 5.11 6.07 16.66
N SER A 77 5.42 7.07 15.84
CA SER A 77 4.76 7.31 14.56
C SER A 77 5.68 7.07 13.35
N ASP A 78 6.83 6.43 13.58
CA ASP A 78 7.83 6.10 12.57
C ASP A 78 7.50 4.79 11.84
N LEU A 79 8.44 4.35 11.00
CA LEU A 79 8.38 3.02 10.40
C LEU A 79 8.84 1.94 11.38
N PRO A 80 8.24 0.74 11.32
CA PRO A 80 8.79 -0.39 12.04
C PRO A 80 10.14 -0.78 11.44
N SER A 81 11.08 -1.18 12.29
CA SER A 81 12.33 -1.79 11.81
C SER A 81 11.99 -3.02 10.94
N PRO A 82 12.51 -3.14 9.71
CA PRO A 82 12.26 -4.30 8.86
C PRO A 82 12.73 -5.62 9.48
N ALA A 83 13.74 -5.56 10.35
CA ALA A 83 14.24 -6.70 11.13
C ALA A 83 13.67 -6.73 12.57
N GLY A 84 12.68 -5.88 12.85
CA GLY A 84 12.05 -5.78 14.16
C GLY A 84 11.31 -7.06 14.53
N LYS A 85 11.16 -7.28 15.85
CA LYS A 85 10.44 -8.44 16.37
C LYS A 85 8.95 -8.34 15.99
N PRO A 86 8.37 -9.36 15.33
CA PRO A 86 6.94 -9.43 15.03
C PRO A 86 6.07 -9.27 16.29
N HIS A 87 4.96 -8.55 16.17
CA HIS A 87 3.98 -8.41 17.24
C HIS A 87 2.56 -8.57 16.69
N LYS A 88 1.73 -9.33 17.41
CA LYS A 88 0.39 -9.72 16.97
C LYS A 88 -0.49 -8.50 16.69
N ASP A 89 -1.18 -8.54 15.56
CA ASP A 89 -2.18 -7.53 15.23
C ASP A 89 -3.39 -7.59 16.19
N PRO A 90 -4.04 -6.44 16.46
CA PRO A 90 -5.27 -6.41 17.22
C PRO A 90 -6.38 -7.18 16.48
N ARG A 91 -7.37 -7.65 17.23
CA ARG A 91 -8.54 -8.34 16.68
C ARG A 91 -9.82 -7.58 17.01
N PHE A 92 -10.73 -7.54 16.06
CA PHE A 92 -12.07 -7.01 16.25
C PHE A 92 -13.07 -7.97 15.62
N GLY A 93 -14.14 -8.34 16.33
CA GLY A 93 -15.13 -9.29 15.80
C GLY A 93 -14.54 -10.64 15.37
N GLY A 94 -13.42 -11.09 15.97
CA GLY A 94 -12.75 -12.34 15.63
C GLY A 94 -11.78 -12.29 14.45
N VAL A 95 -11.71 -11.18 13.70
CA VAL A 95 -10.76 -11.00 12.60
C VAL A 95 -9.54 -10.18 13.04
N GLN A 96 -8.36 -10.49 12.49
CA GLN A 96 -7.16 -9.67 12.69
C GLN A 96 -7.26 -8.39 11.86
N ILE A 97 -6.88 -7.26 12.44
CA ILE A 97 -6.81 -5.96 11.76
C ILE A 97 -5.33 -5.63 11.55
N PRO A 98 -4.81 -5.67 10.32
CA PRO A 98 -3.38 -5.47 10.05
C PRO A 98 -2.96 -4.04 10.39
N LYS A 99 -1.82 -3.86 11.07
CA LYS A 99 -1.26 -2.51 11.34
C LYS A 99 -0.80 -1.79 10.07
N TYR A 100 -0.33 -2.55 9.08
CA TYR A 100 0.28 -2.00 7.88
C TYR A 100 -0.28 -2.60 6.61
N PHE A 101 -0.15 -1.84 5.54
CA PHE A 101 -0.42 -2.25 4.17
C PHE A 101 0.78 -1.89 3.32
N TRP A 102 0.92 -2.55 2.19
CA TRP A 102 1.97 -2.27 1.24
C TRP A 102 1.41 -2.18 -0.18
N LYS A 103 2.12 -1.42 -1.02
CA LYS A 103 1.85 -1.31 -2.46
C LYS A 103 3.16 -1.21 -3.21
N ILE A 104 3.26 -1.92 -4.32
CA ILE A 104 4.35 -1.82 -5.29
C ILE A 104 3.73 -1.38 -6.61
N LEU A 105 4.30 -0.33 -7.20
CA LEU A 105 4.03 0.10 -8.56
C LEU A 105 5.21 -0.31 -9.43
N ILE A 106 4.95 -0.95 -10.57
CA ILE A 106 5.96 -1.39 -11.53
C ILE A 106 5.59 -0.84 -12.90
N THR A 107 6.55 -0.20 -13.56
CA THR A 107 6.43 0.39 -14.89
C THR A 107 7.64 0.05 -15.74
N GLU A 108 7.56 0.33 -17.03
CA GLU A 108 8.75 0.44 -17.88
C GLU A 108 9.56 1.68 -17.46
N ASP A 109 10.88 1.57 -17.55
CA ASP A 109 11.83 2.67 -17.37
C ASP A 109 12.08 3.37 -18.71
N ASP A 110 11.71 4.64 -18.80
CA ASP A 110 11.83 5.42 -20.05
C ASP A 110 13.29 5.61 -20.49
N ASP A 111 14.24 5.57 -19.56
CA ASP A 111 15.65 5.86 -19.86
C ASP A 111 16.39 4.65 -20.44
N ASN A 112 15.99 3.43 -20.06
CA ASN A 112 16.72 2.20 -20.43
C ASN A 112 15.83 1.06 -20.97
N GLY A 113 14.51 1.22 -21.01
CA GLY A 113 13.55 0.20 -21.46
C GLY A 113 13.42 -1.01 -20.53
N GLY A 114 14.03 -0.95 -19.34
CA GLY A 114 13.95 -1.95 -18.30
C GLY A 114 12.69 -1.79 -17.43
N LEU A 115 12.66 -2.48 -16.29
CA LEU A 115 11.61 -2.29 -15.30
C LEU A 115 12.07 -1.30 -14.23
N LYS A 116 11.13 -0.48 -13.78
CA LYS A 116 11.28 0.42 -12.65
C LYS A 116 10.14 0.20 -11.68
N CYS A 117 10.41 0.18 -10.39
CA CYS A 117 9.40 -0.04 -9.37
C CYS A 117 9.60 0.82 -8.13
N ALA A 118 8.48 1.24 -7.55
CA ALA A 118 8.43 2.00 -6.31
C ALA A 118 7.55 1.26 -5.29
N ALA A 119 8.06 1.06 -4.09
CA ALA A 119 7.37 0.38 -3.01
C ALA A 119 6.97 1.36 -1.89
N PHE A 120 5.78 1.11 -1.34
CA PHE A 120 5.19 1.93 -0.30
C PHE A 120 4.71 1.05 0.85
N LEU A 121 4.91 1.53 2.08
CA LEU A 121 4.31 0.99 3.29
C LEU A 121 3.38 2.04 3.90
N MET A 122 2.14 1.66 4.19
CA MET A 122 1.18 2.51 4.88
C MET A 122 0.93 2.00 6.28
N SER A 123 0.85 2.91 7.25
CA SER A 123 0.54 2.59 8.66
C SER A 123 -0.83 3.11 9.05
N GLN A 124 -1.68 2.20 9.55
CA GLN A 124 -2.89 2.53 10.31
C GLN A 124 -2.75 2.21 11.80
N ARG A 125 -1.54 1.89 12.27
CA ARG A 125 -1.29 1.43 13.64
C ARG A 125 -1.93 2.34 14.69
N ASP A 126 -1.66 3.65 14.62
CA ASP A 126 -2.13 4.63 15.60
C ASP A 126 -3.67 4.81 15.61
N LEU A 127 -4.36 4.29 14.60
CA LEU A 127 -5.82 4.27 14.51
C LEU A 127 -6.44 3.03 15.16
N ILE A 128 -5.67 1.94 15.28
CA ILE A 128 -6.22 0.60 15.62
C ILE A 128 -5.66 0.00 16.91
N MET A 129 -4.57 0.52 17.48
CA MET A 129 -3.98 -0.06 18.70
C MET A 129 -4.93 -0.01 19.90
N ASP A 130 -5.82 0.98 19.97
CA ASP A 130 -6.80 1.15 21.04
C ASP A 130 -8.21 0.62 20.70
N ILE A 131 -8.38 -0.15 19.61
CA ILE A 131 -9.69 -0.59 19.08
C ILE A 131 -10.47 -1.56 19.99
N SER A 132 -10.01 -1.77 21.22
CA SER A 132 -10.55 -2.72 22.20
C SER A 132 -11.96 -2.41 22.70
N ARG A 133 -12.51 -1.21 22.43
CA ARG A 133 -13.82 -0.79 22.94
C ARG A 133 -14.55 0.03 21.89
N ILE A 134 -15.88 -0.11 21.88
CA ILE A 134 -16.84 0.72 21.16
C ILE A 134 -16.83 2.15 21.76
N GLN A 135 -15.67 2.78 21.79
CA GLN A 135 -15.51 4.20 22.04
C GLN A 135 -14.86 4.74 20.79
N GLU A 136 -15.69 5.37 19.95
CA GLU A 136 -15.27 6.27 18.88
C GLU A 136 -14.55 7.48 19.50
N LYS A 137 -13.42 7.28 20.18
CA LYS A 137 -12.42 8.34 20.18
C LYS A 137 -11.85 8.32 18.77
N LEU A 138 -12.48 9.11 17.92
CA LEU A 138 -12.01 9.43 16.58
C LEU A 138 -10.60 10.01 16.77
N SER A 139 -9.59 9.15 16.67
CA SER A 139 -8.20 9.59 16.64
C SER A 139 -8.05 10.57 15.49
N GLU A 140 -7.45 11.73 15.77
CA GLU A 140 -7.08 12.71 14.74
C GLU A 140 -5.88 12.27 13.91
N ALA A 141 -5.26 11.13 14.22
CA ALA A 141 -4.14 10.59 13.47
C ALA A 141 -4.53 10.30 12.01
N ASP A 142 -3.66 10.69 11.09
CA ASP A 142 -3.77 10.36 9.68
C ASP A 142 -2.96 9.10 9.34
N VAL A 143 -3.31 8.49 8.20
CA VAL A 143 -2.50 7.41 7.63
C VAL A 143 -1.14 7.95 7.24
N LYS A 144 -0.10 7.24 7.65
CA LYS A 144 1.26 7.56 7.20
C LYS A 144 1.63 6.68 6.03
N VAL A 145 2.19 7.29 4.99
CA VAL A 145 2.70 6.60 3.82
C VAL A 145 4.20 6.80 3.78
N PHE A 146 4.93 5.71 3.58
CA PHE A 146 6.37 5.75 3.44
C PHE A 146 6.78 5.11 2.14
N GLN A 147 7.69 5.73 1.41
CA GLN A 147 8.42 5.06 0.34
C GLN A 147 9.54 4.23 0.98
N VAL A 148 9.61 2.95 0.62
CA VAL A 148 10.55 1.97 1.19
C VAL A 148 11.24 1.20 0.07
N SER A 149 12.37 0.56 0.37
CA SER A 149 12.97 -0.38 -0.58
C SER A 149 12.18 -1.68 -0.67
N ILE A 150 12.23 -2.33 -1.83
CA ILE A 150 11.74 -3.70 -2.02
C ILE A 150 12.42 -4.64 -1.02
N ALA A 151 13.71 -4.44 -0.74
CA ALA A 151 14.46 -5.25 0.21
C ALA A 151 13.90 -5.16 1.64
N ASP A 152 13.49 -3.97 2.09
CA ASP A 152 12.87 -3.80 3.40
C ASP A 152 11.44 -4.31 3.41
N LEU A 153 10.70 -4.12 2.32
CA LEU A 153 9.36 -4.68 2.19
C LEU A 153 9.37 -6.22 2.21
N THR A 154 10.35 -6.86 1.57
CA THR A 154 10.60 -8.33 1.65
C THR A 154 10.77 -8.78 3.10
N LYS A 155 11.56 -8.07 3.90
CA LYS A 155 11.78 -8.43 5.31
C LYS A 155 10.50 -8.27 6.14
N LEU A 156 9.76 -7.18 5.92
CA LEU A 156 8.52 -6.87 6.64
C LEU A 156 7.39 -7.87 6.32
N THR A 157 7.21 -8.16 5.03
CA THR A 157 6.12 -9.02 4.54
C THR A 157 6.45 -10.50 4.58
N LYS A 158 7.75 -10.84 4.56
CA LYS A 158 8.28 -12.20 4.35
C LYS A 158 7.87 -12.80 2.99
N LEU A 159 7.47 -11.95 2.05
CA LEU A 159 7.17 -12.35 0.68
C LEU A 159 8.43 -12.28 -0.17
N ASP A 160 8.52 -13.16 -1.17
CA ASP A 160 9.55 -13.10 -2.19
C ASP A 160 9.02 -12.32 -3.40
N PHE A 161 9.59 -11.14 -3.63
CA PHE A 161 9.28 -10.29 -4.79
C PHE A 161 10.19 -10.58 -6.00
N GLY A 162 10.98 -11.66 -5.96
CA GLY A 162 11.83 -12.09 -7.05
C GLY A 162 12.86 -11.05 -7.45
N ASN A 163 12.89 -10.70 -8.73
CA ASN A 163 13.84 -9.75 -9.29
C ASN A 163 13.43 -8.28 -9.14
N LEU A 164 12.30 -7.96 -8.50
CA LEU A 164 11.87 -6.56 -8.36
C LEU A 164 12.87 -5.72 -7.55
N GLY A 165 13.68 -6.33 -6.70
CA GLY A 165 14.75 -5.62 -5.99
C GLY A 165 15.80 -4.99 -6.91
N SER A 166 16.02 -5.52 -8.12
CA SER A 166 16.93 -4.89 -9.10
C SER A 166 16.28 -3.77 -9.91
N ALA A 167 14.95 -3.64 -9.83
CA ALA A 167 14.16 -2.60 -10.48
C ALA A 167 13.77 -1.48 -9.50
N ASP A 168 14.24 -1.53 -8.25
CA ASP A 168 13.88 -0.57 -7.21
C ASP A 168 14.42 0.84 -7.53
N THR A 169 13.67 1.87 -7.14
CA THR A 169 14.10 3.26 -7.31
C THR A 169 15.44 3.50 -6.58
N HIS A 170 16.32 4.30 -7.17
CA HIS A 170 17.61 4.62 -6.56
C HIS A 170 17.43 5.30 -5.20
N GLU A 171 16.40 6.14 -5.06
CA GLU A 171 16.08 6.86 -3.84
C GLU A 171 15.76 5.92 -2.67
N ALA A 172 14.96 4.87 -2.90
CA ALA A 172 14.61 3.91 -1.86
C ALA A 172 15.81 3.09 -1.37
N THR A 173 16.79 2.83 -2.25
CA THR A 173 17.96 2.00 -1.93
C THR A 173 19.14 2.79 -1.37
N ALA A 174 19.31 4.07 -1.75
CA ALA A 174 20.44 4.90 -1.35
C ALA A 174 20.17 5.77 -0.10
N VAL A 175 18.95 6.30 0.04
CA VAL A 175 18.59 7.23 1.13
C VAL A 175 17.89 6.52 2.29
N GLY A 176 17.25 5.39 1.98
CA GLY A 176 16.44 4.63 2.93
C GLY A 176 14.99 5.11 3.00
N PRO A 177 14.21 4.59 3.96
CA PRO A 177 12.79 4.87 4.02
C PRO A 177 12.46 6.35 4.25
N ARG A 178 11.44 6.86 3.57
CA ARG A 178 11.03 8.26 3.63
C ARG A 178 9.53 8.41 3.84
N LEU A 179 9.14 9.30 4.76
CA LEU A 179 7.74 9.73 4.92
C LEU A 179 7.32 10.58 3.71
N ILE A 180 6.17 10.23 3.14
CA ILE A 180 5.52 10.97 2.07
C ILE A 180 4.47 11.85 2.72
N GLU A 181 4.58 13.17 2.58
CA GLU A 181 3.58 14.13 3.08
C GLU A 181 2.69 14.62 1.94
N THR A 182 3.21 14.60 0.71
CA THR A 182 2.55 15.01 -0.54
C THR A 182 2.94 14.08 -1.70
N VAL A 183 2.16 14.06 -2.79
CA VAL A 183 2.52 13.27 -3.98
C VAL A 183 3.84 13.73 -4.62
N ASP A 184 4.20 15.00 -4.48
CA ASP A 184 5.46 15.58 -4.98
C ASP A 184 6.69 15.06 -4.22
N ASP A 185 6.48 14.42 -3.07
CA ASP A 185 7.54 13.74 -2.33
C ASP A 185 7.95 12.43 -2.99
N ILE A 186 7.13 11.83 -3.84
CA ILE A 186 7.44 10.57 -4.49
C ILE A 186 8.61 10.78 -5.46
N ARG A 187 9.58 9.86 -5.39
CA ARG A 187 10.72 9.83 -6.31
C ARG A 187 10.71 8.49 -7.03
N LEU A 188 10.58 8.53 -8.36
CA LEU A 188 10.70 7.35 -9.20
C LEU A 188 12.15 7.25 -9.64
#